data_AF-A0A920QZS6-F1
#
_entry.id   AF-A0A920QZS6-F1
#
_cell.length_a   1.000
_cell.length_b   1.000
_cell.length_c   1.000
_cell.angle_alpha   90.00
_cell.angle_beta   90.00
_cell.angle_gamma   90.00
#
_symmetry.space_group_name_H-M   'P 1'
#
loop_
_entity.id
_entity.type
_entity.pdbx_description
1 polymer ?
#
loop_
_entity_poly.entity_id
_entity_poly.type
_entity_poly.pdbx_seq_one_letter_code
_entity_poly.pdbx_strand_id
1 'polypeptide(L)' 'MRAGQRASKVSESPGVNWVSPVFYKIAEALGGHGELVEDPADLTGALERAFDAGVPAIVNVRTDPTSRALSNFVGSKME' A
#
# COMPACT_ATOMS: atom_id res chain seq x y z
N MET A 1 -4.48 17.36 -31.30
CA MET A 1 -5.51 16.46 -30.74
C MET A 1 -4.82 15.56 -29.71
N ARG A 2 -5.06 15.75 -28.40
CA ARG A 2 -4.48 14.91 -27.34
C ARG A 2 -5.39 13.70 -27.14
N ALA A 3 -4.91 12.52 -27.51
CA ALA A 3 -5.60 11.27 -27.23
C ALA A 3 -5.64 11.05 -25.72
N GLY A 4 -6.84 11.13 -25.14
CA GLY A 4 -7.07 10.84 -23.72
C GLY A 4 -6.70 9.39 -23.43
N GLN A 5 -5.81 9.19 -22.45
CA GLN A 5 -5.57 7.89 -21.83
C GLN A 5 -6.92 7.41 -21.28
N ARG A 6 -7.47 6.36 -21.89
CA ARG A 6 -8.66 5.70 -21.35
C ARG A 6 -8.25 5.07 -20.03
N ALA A 7 -8.86 5.53 -18.95
CA ALA A 7 -8.82 4.86 -17.66
C ALA A 7 -9.23 3.39 -17.86
N SER A 8 -8.26 2.48 -17.73
CA SER A 8 -8.50 1.05 -17.78
C SER A 8 -9.46 0.69 -16.66
N LYS A 9 -10.62 0.12 -17.02
CA LYS A 9 -11.57 -0.46 -16.06
C LYS A 9 -10.79 -1.38 -15.10
N VAL A 10 -10.87 -1.14 -13.79
CA VAL A 10 -10.44 -2.13 -12.79
C VAL A 10 -11.29 -3.36 -13.03
N SER A 11 -10.69 -4.44 -13.54
CA SER A 11 -11.41 -5.69 -13.70
C SER A 11 -11.59 -6.31 -12.32
N GLU A 12 -12.84 -6.50 -11.89
CA GLU A 12 -13.19 -7.28 -10.70
C GLU A 12 -12.96 -8.77 -10.97
N SER A 13 -11.69 -9.14 -11.16
CA SER A 13 -11.29 -10.51 -11.44
C SER A 13 -11.44 -11.35 -10.17
N PRO A 14 -12.30 -12.37 -10.16
CA PRO A 14 -12.39 -13.30 -9.03
C PRO A 14 -11.03 -13.97 -8.80
N GLY A 15 -10.60 -14.06 -7.55
CA GLY A 15 -9.33 -14.72 -7.15
C GLY A 15 -8.14 -13.79 -6.88
N VAL A 16 -8.18 -12.53 -7.34
CA VAL A 16 -7.13 -11.53 -7.05
C VAL A 16 -7.63 -10.33 -6.26
N ASN A 17 -8.95 -10.08 -6.27
CA ASN A 17 -9.55 -9.01 -5.49
C ASN A 17 -9.85 -9.49 -4.08
N TRP A 18 -9.12 -8.95 -3.11
CA TRP A 18 -9.27 -9.25 -1.69
C TRP A 18 -9.82 -8.02 -0.97
N VAL A 19 -10.69 -8.25 0.01
CA VAL A 19 -10.99 -7.20 1.01
C VAL A 19 -9.69 -6.90 1.74
N SER A 20 -9.24 -5.65 1.69
CA SER A 20 -7.98 -5.26 2.32
C SER A 20 -8.05 -5.45 3.83
N PRO A 21 -7.23 -6.35 4.43
CA PRO A 21 -7.30 -6.69 5.84
C PRO A 21 -6.96 -5.52 6.76
N VAL A 22 -7.50 -5.56 7.98
CA VAL A 22 -7.22 -4.59 9.06
C VAL A 22 -6.00 -5.02 9.88
N PHE A 23 -4.83 -5.10 9.24
CA PHE A 23 -3.60 -5.66 9.84
C PHE A 23 -3.15 -4.95 11.11
N TYR A 24 -3.32 -3.63 11.21
CA TYR A 24 -2.92 -2.87 12.40
C TYR A 24 -3.61 -3.36 13.68
N LYS A 25 -4.86 -3.85 13.59
CA LYS A 25 -5.58 -4.43 14.74
C LYS A 25 -4.96 -5.72 15.26
N ILE A 26 -4.20 -6.43 14.42
CA ILE A 26 -3.46 -7.62 14.85
C ILE A 26 -2.33 -7.19 15.79
N ALA A 27 -1.64 -6.08 15.50
CA ALA A 27 -0.63 -5.54 16.41
C ALA A 27 -1.26 -5.14 17.74
N GLU A 28 -2.36 -4.39 17.71
CA GLU A 28 -3.08 -3.97 18.92
C GLU A 28 -3.51 -5.17 19.78
N ALA A 29 -4.09 -6.22 19.16
CA ALA A 29 -4.54 -7.41 19.85
C ALA A 29 -3.40 -8.22 20.51
N LEU A 30 -2.18 -8.09 20.00
CA LEU A 30 -0.98 -8.74 20.52
C LEU A 30 -0.15 -7.83 21.46
N GLY A 31 -0.66 -6.65 21.79
CA GLY A 31 0.00 -5.68 22.67
C GLY A 31 1.11 -4.87 21.99
N GLY A 32 1.13 -4.83 20.66
CA GLY A 32 2.01 -3.98 19.84
C GLY A 32 1.34 -2.67 19.39
N HIS A 33 2.08 -1.89 18.59
CA HIS A 33 1.60 -0.63 18.00
C HIS A 33 0.89 -0.90 16.67
N GLY A 34 -0.38 -0.53 16.56
CA GLY A 34 -1.14 -0.61 15.31
C GLY A 34 -1.51 0.77 14.82
N GLU A 35 -1.21 1.09 13.56
CA GLU A 35 -1.61 2.36 12.96
C GLU A 35 -2.10 2.19 11.52
N LEU A 36 -3.15 2.92 11.14
CA LEU A 36 -3.66 2.98 9.77
C LEU A 36 -3.29 4.33 9.16
N VAL A 37 -2.66 4.32 7.98
CA VAL A 37 -2.32 5.51 7.21
C VAL A 37 -3.14 5.52 5.93
N GLU A 38 -3.98 6.55 5.77
CA GLU A 38 -4.80 6.77 4.57
C GLU A 38 -4.31 7.94 3.73
N ASP A 39 -3.70 8.96 4.36
CA ASP A 39 -3.05 10.08 3.69
C ASP A 39 -1.53 9.85 3.62
N PRO A 40 -0.90 9.91 2.43
CA PRO A 40 0.55 9.86 2.29
C PRO A 40 1.31 10.89 3.13
N ALA A 41 0.72 12.05 3.43
CA ALA A 41 1.35 13.09 4.25
C ALA A 41 1.59 12.63 5.71
N ASP A 42 0.76 11.70 6.19
CA ASP A 42 0.85 11.19 7.57
C ASP A 42 1.90 10.08 7.72
N LEU A 43 2.40 9.52 6.61
CA LEU A 43 3.29 8.36 6.61
C LEU A 43 4.56 8.60 7.44
N THR A 44 5.22 9.74 7.27
CA THR A 44 6.45 10.04 8.01
C THR A 44 6.19 10.07 9.52
N GLY A 45 5.14 10.77 9.96
CA GLY A 45 4.79 10.83 11.38
C GLY A 45 4.35 9.48 11.95
N ALA A 46 3.68 8.65 11.16
CA ALA A 46 3.29 7.29 11.55
C ALA A 46 4.52 6.40 11.79
N LEU A 47 5.54 6.52 10.94
CA LEU A 47 6.79 5.79 11.11
C LEU A 47 7.56 6.26 12.35
N GLU A 48 7.65 7.57 12.59
CA GLU A 48 8.27 8.13 13.79
C GLU A 48 7.61 7.57 15.06
N ARG A 49 6.27 7.62 15.16
CA ARG A 49 5.52 7.02 16.27
C ARG A 49 5.76 5.52 16.43
N ALA A 50 5.80 4.79 15.31
CA ALA A 50 6.02 3.35 15.33
C ALA A 50 7.44 2.98 15.84
N PHE A 51 8.46 3.77 15.50
CA PHE A 51 9.81 3.58 16.02
C PHE A 51 9.91 3.95 17.50
N ASP A 52 9.23 5.02 17.92
CA ASP A 52 9.22 5.48 19.32
C ASP A 52 8.39 4.56 20.25
N ALA A 53 7.50 3.73 19.70
CA ALA A 53 6.59 2.90 20.49
C ALA A 53 7.30 1.83 21.36
N GLY A 54 8.54 1.45 21.03
CA GLY A 54 9.32 0.47 21.82
C GLY A 54 8.73 -0.95 21.87
N VAL A 55 7.73 -1.23 21.03
CA VAL A 55 7.05 -2.52 20.89
C VAL A 55 6.95 -2.89 19.39
N PRO A 56 6.69 -4.16 19.03
CA PRO A 56 6.43 -4.53 17.65
C PRO A 56 5.29 -3.68 17.05
N ALA A 57 5.50 -3.17 15.84
CA ALA A 57 4.58 -2.23 15.20
C ALA A 57 4.12 -2.71 13.81
N ILE A 58 2.85 -2.46 13.49
CA ILE A 58 2.28 -2.60 12.15
C ILE A 58 1.72 -1.24 11.72
N VAL A 59 2.36 -0.63 10.71
CA VAL A 59 1.83 0.55 10.00
C VAL A 59 1.13 0.06 8.73
N ASN A 60 -0.19 0.05 8.74
CA ASN A 60 -1.03 -0.39 7.63
C ASN A 60 -1.29 0.79 6.69
N VAL A 61 -0.58 0.85 5.57
CA VAL A 61 -0.71 1.96 4.60
C VAL A 61 -1.70 1.60 3.50
N ARG A 62 -2.72 2.42 3.30
CA ARG A 62 -3.63 2.30 2.15
C ARG A 62 -2.89 2.74 0.89
N THR A 63 -2.86 1.85 -0.10
CA THR A 63 -2.27 2.13 -1.42
C THR A 63 -3.32 2.02 -2.51
N ASP A 64 -3.06 2.66 -3.64
CA ASP A 64 -3.90 2.51 -4.84
C ASP A 64 -3.82 1.06 -5.34
N PRO A 65 -4.93 0.31 -5.41
CA PRO A 65 -4.93 -1.08 -5.87
C PRO A 65 -4.56 -1.23 -7.36
N THR A 66 -4.56 -0.14 -8.12
CA THR A 66 -4.17 -0.10 -9.53
C THR A 66 -2.71 0.29 -9.72
N SER A 67 -2.01 0.71 -8.67
CA SER A 67 -0.58 0.97 -8.72
C SER A 67 0.17 -0.31 -9.02
N ARG A 68 0.69 -0.38 -10.25
CA ARG A 68 1.64 -1.39 -10.66
C ARG A 68 3.03 -0.85 -10.39
N ALA A 69 3.88 -1.64 -9.73
CA ALA A 69 5.30 -1.43 -9.85
C ALA A 69 5.63 -1.55 -11.34
N LEU A 70 5.92 -0.43 -12.00
CA LEU A 70 6.67 -0.49 -13.25
C LEU A 70 8.00 -1.11 -12.86
N SER A 71 8.12 -2.42 -13.05
CA SER A 71 9.40 -3.09 -12.91
C SER A 71 10.28 -2.48 -14.00
N ASN A 72 11.10 -1.50 -13.64
CA ASN A 72 12.18 -1.02 -14.49
C ASN A 72 13.20 -2.16 -14.58
N PHE A 73 12.85 -3.18 -15.36
CA PHE A 73 13.79 -4.16 -15.86
C PHE A 73 14.67 -3.43 -16.88
N VAL A 74 15.72 -2.79 -16.39
CA VAL A 74 16.87 -2.41 -17.20
C VAL A 74 17.49 -3.72 -17.69
N GLY A 75 17.20 -4.10 -18.93
CA GLY A 75 17.98 -5.12 -19.65
C GLY A 75 17.20 -6.23 -20.35
N SER A 76 16.37 -5.92 -21.35
CA SER A 76 16.38 -6.74 -22.57
C SER A 76 16.09 -5.86 -23.77
N LYS A 77 17.09 -5.76 -24.64
CA LYS A 77 17.06 -5.02 -25.90
C LYS A 77 16.28 -5.81 -26.95
N MET A 78 15.40 -5.14 -27.69
CA MET A 78 14.77 -5.61 -28.93
C MET A 78 14.15 -4.37 -29.61
N GLU A 79 14.73 -3.65 -30.57
CA GLU A 79 15.91 -3.79 -31.44
C GLU A 79 16.82 -2.55 -31.34
#